data_AF-A0A1Q5I629-F1
#
_entry.id   AF-A0A1Q5I629-F1
#
_cell.length_a   1.000
_cell.length_b   1.000
_cell.length_c   1.000
_cell.angle_alpha   90.00
_cell.angle_beta   90.00
_cell.angle_gamma   90.00
#
_symmetry.space_group_name_H-M   'P 1'
#
loop_
_entity.id
_entity.type
_entity.pdbx_description
1 polymer ?
#
loop_
_entity_poly.entity_id
_entity_poly.type
_entity_poly.pdbx_seq_one_letter_code
_entity_poly.pdbx_strand_id
1 'polypeptide(L)' 'MRIVFDPAEQEALRADAREMADGDPQIAYVLERLAGEGVDLDRVTSWEDLRENLGQPPIDDSAPTTHVA' A
#
# COMPACT_ATOMS: atom_id res chain seq x y z
N MET A 1 10.32 11.22 -5.68
CA MET A 1 10.90 9.87 -5.81
C MET A 1 9.78 8.89 -6.16
N ARG A 2 9.98 7.97 -7.11
CA ARG A 2 8.93 7.04 -7.55
C ARG A 2 9.40 5.60 -7.43
N ILE A 3 8.56 4.74 -6.85
CA ILE A 3 8.73 3.28 -6.89
C ILE A 3 8.06 2.78 -8.16
N VAL A 4 8.81 2.02 -8.95
CA VAL A 4 8.30 1.30 -10.13
C VAL A 4 8.47 -0.18 -9.86
N PHE A 5 7.37 -0.92 -9.95
CA PHE A 5 7.36 -2.37 -9.79
C PHE A 5 7.98 -3.04 -11.00
N ASP A 6 8.72 -4.12 -10.77
CA ASP A 6 9.25 -4.93 -11.86
C ASP A 6 8.11 -5.68 -12.60
N PRO A 7 8.36 -6.26 -13.79
CA PRO A 7 7.30 -6.91 -14.56
C PRO A 7 6.60 -8.07 -13.83
N ALA A 8 7.29 -8.81 -12.96
CA ALA A 8 6.70 -9.91 -12.21
C ALA A 8 5.81 -9.38 -11.08
N GLU A 9 6.26 -8.35 -10.37
CA GLU A 9 5.47 -7.66 -9.34
C GLU A 9 4.21 -7.01 -9.92
N GLN A 10 4.31 -6.39 -11.10
CA GLN A 10 3.14 -5.83 -11.79
C GLN A 10 2.12 -6.90 -12.15
N GLU A 11 2.55 -8.07 -12.63
CA GLU A 11 1.60 -9.14 -12.95
C GLU A 11 0.96 -9.73 -11.70
N ALA A 12 1.71 -9.86 -10.60
CA ALA A 12 1.14 -10.28 -9.31
C ALA A 12 0.05 -9.30 -8.84
N LEU A 13 0.32 -7.98 -8.90
CA LEU A 13 -0.68 -6.96 -8.56
C LEU A 13 -1.94 -7.04 -9.44
N ARG A 14 -1.78 -7.31 -10.75
CA ARG A 14 -2.92 -7.50 -11.65
C ARG A 14 -3.68 -8.79 -11.39
N ALA A 15 -3.00 -9.86 -11.01
CA ALA A 15 -3.64 -11.11 -10.63
C ALA A 15 -4.52 -10.89 -9.39
N ASP A 16 -3.97 -10.28 -8.35
CA ASP A 16 -4.70 -9.94 -7.12
C ASP A 16 -5.87 -8.99 -7.41
N ALA A 17 -5.69 -8.03 -8.32
CA ALA A 17 -6.77 -7.14 -8.74
C ALA A 17 -7.95 -7.90 -9.37
N ARG A 18 -7.67 -8.89 -10.21
CA ARG A 18 -8.69 -9.74 -10.84
C ARG A 18 -9.43 -10.58 -9.80
N GLU A 19 -8.72 -11.11 -8.79
CA GLU A 19 -9.35 -11.84 -7.69
C GLU A 19 -10.29 -10.96 -6.86
N MET A 20 -9.92 -9.69 -6.65
CA MET A 20 -10.71 -8.74 -5.86
C MET A 20 -11.86 -8.08 -6.63
N ALA A 21 -11.89 -8.18 -7.97
CA ALA A 21 -12.84 -7.44 -8.82
C ALA A 21 -14.32 -7.68 -8.45
N ASP A 22 -14.66 -8.91 -8.06
CA ASP A 22 -16.04 -9.28 -7.68
C ASP A 22 -16.37 -9.00 -6.20
N GLY A 23 -15.36 -8.95 -5.33
CA GLY A 23 -15.53 -8.80 -3.88
C GLY A 23 -15.39 -7.36 -3.40
N ASP A 24 -14.34 -6.68 -3.85
CA ASP A 24 -14.07 -5.27 -3.57
C ASP A 24 -13.49 -4.59 -4.83
N PRO A 25 -14.35 -4.01 -5.67
CA PRO A 25 -13.92 -3.37 -6.91
C PRO A 25 -13.06 -2.12 -6.65
N GLN A 26 -13.10 -1.53 -5.44
CA GLN A 26 -12.24 -0.40 -5.10
C GLN A 26 -10.79 -0.87 -4.90
N ILE A 27 -10.60 -1.99 -4.20
CA ILE A 27 -9.28 -2.60 -4.05
C ILE A 27 -8.75 -3.04 -5.41
N ALA A 28 -9.57 -3.71 -6.23
CA ALA A 28 -9.17 -4.12 -7.58
C ALA A 28 -8.67 -2.93 -8.43
N TYR A 29 -9.40 -1.81 -8.41
CA TYR A 29 -8.99 -0.58 -9.10
C TYR A 29 -7.65 -0.03 -8.60
N VAL A 30 -7.44 -0.01 -7.28
CA VAL A 30 -6.18 0.47 -6.69
C VAL A 30 -5.01 -0.42 -7.12
N LEU A 31 -5.18 -1.74 -7.08
CA LEU A 31 -4.14 -2.69 -7.46
C LEU A 31 -3.74 -2.59 -8.94
N GLU A 32 -4.72 -2.51 -9.86
CA GLU A 32 -4.46 -2.27 -11.28
C GLU A 32 -3.71 -0.95 -11.51
N ARG A 33 -4.11 0.10 -10.79
CA ARG A 33 -3.47 1.41 -10.88
C ARG A 33 -2.03 1.37 -10.38
N LEU A 34 -1.77 0.69 -9.26
CA LEU A 34 -0.42 0.51 -8.71
C LEU A 34 0.47 -0.25 -9.70
N ALA A 35 -0.05 -1.31 -10.33
CA ALA A 35 0.68 -2.08 -11.33
C ALA A 35 1.04 -1.25 -12.57
N GLY A 36 0.18 -0.31 -12.98
CA GLY A 36 0.42 0.53 -14.16
C GLY A 36 1.24 1.80 -13.90
N GLU A 37 1.02 2.47 -12.76
CA GLU A 37 1.55 3.80 -12.48
C GLU A 37 2.73 3.79 -11.49
N GLY A 38 2.86 2.73 -10.68
CA GLY A 38 3.76 2.68 -9.53
C GLY A 38 3.31 3.60 -8.39
N VAL A 39 4.21 3.89 -7.44
CA VAL A 39 3.93 4.76 -6.29
C VAL A 39 4.80 6.00 -6.34
N ASP A 40 4.16 7.17 -6.34
CA ASP A 40 4.85 8.45 -6.30
C ASP A 40 5.03 8.93 -4.86
N LEU A 41 6.23 8.76 -4.31
CA LEU A 41 6.53 9.04 -2.90
C LEU A 41 6.52 10.53 -2.56
N ASP A 42 6.58 11.43 -3.56
CA ASP A 42 6.48 12.87 -3.30
C ASP A 42 5.03 13.32 -3.07
N ARG A 43 4.06 12.44 -3.37
CA ARG A 43 2.62 12.72 -3.30
C ARG A 43 1.90 11.88 -2.26
N VAL A 44 2.60 10.94 -1.62
CA VAL A 44 2.03 10.14 -0.53
C VAL A 44 2.25 10.84 0.80
N THR A 45 1.21 10.84 1.63
CA THR A 45 1.33 11.21 3.03
C THR A 45 2.13 10.12 3.74
N SER A 46 3.16 10.48 4.50
CA SER A 46 3.89 9.49 5.30
C SER A 46 2.96 8.86 6.34
N TRP A 47 3.28 7.65 6.78
CA TRP A 47 2.48 6.98 7.81
C TRP A 47 2.43 7.80 9.10
N GLU A 48 3.55 8.44 9.48
CA GLU A 48 3.65 9.31 10.64
C GLU A 48 2.70 10.50 10.51
N ASP A 49 2.74 11.21 9.38
CA ASP A 49 1.87 12.36 9.11
C ASP A 49 0.39 11.95 9.08
N LEU A 50 0.05 10.81 8.46
CA LEU A 50 -1.33 10.32 8.41
C LEU A 50 -1.84 10.04 9.82
N ARG A 51 -1.00 9.49 10.67
CA ARG A 51 -1.35 9.08 12.02
C ARG A 51 -1.48 10.27 12.97
N GLU A 52 -0.60 11.27 12.83
CA GLU A 52 -0.75 12.57 13.48
C GLU A 52 -2.06 13.24 13.07
N ASN A 53 -2.39 13.24 11.77
CA ASN A 53 -3.65 13.78 11.26
C ASN A 53 -4.89 13.06 11.80
N LEU A 54 -4.77 11.78 12.13
CA LEU A 54 -5.82 10.97 12.76
C LEU A 54 -5.82 11.06 14.30
N GLY A 55 -4.90 11.81 14.90
CA GLY A 55 -4.79 12.01 16.34
C GLY A 55 -4.34 10.78 17.13
N GLN A 56 -3.62 9.83 16.51
CA GLN A 56 -3.12 8.66 17.24
C GLN A 56 -1.80 8.97 17.97
N PRO A 57 -1.59 8.43 19.19
CA PRO A 57 -0.40 8.71 20.01
C PRO A 57 0.89 8.15 19.39
N PRO A 58 2.10 8.72 19.62
CA PRO A 58 3.41 8.22 19.13
C PRO A 58 3.55 6.69 19.14
N ILE A 59 4.15 6.08 18.10
CA ILE A 59 4.55 4.67 18.20
C ILE A 59 5.71 4.65 19.20
N ASP A 60 5.54 3.89 20.27
CA ASP A 60 6.64 3.56 21.15
C ASP A 60 7.42 2.40 20.50
N ASP A 61 8.51 2.73 19.83
CA ASP A 61 9.43 1.74 19.23
C ASP A 61 10.06 0.78 20.28
N SER A 62 9.78 0.98 21.57
CA SER A 62 10.15 0.06 22.65
C SER A 62 9.22 -1.15 22.77
N ALA A 63 8.08 -1.17 22.07
CA ALA A 63 7.19 -2.32 22.07
C ALA A 63 7.73 -3.43 21.14
N PRO A 64 7.96 -4.66 21.63
CA PRO A 64 8.45 -5.74 20.79
C PRO A 64 7.43 -6.00 19.69
N THR A 65 7.86 -5.88 18.44
CA THR A 65 7.10 -6.30 17.25
C THR A 65 6.78 -7.78 17.39
N THR A 66 5.56 -8.11 17.82
CA THR A 66 5.00 -9.44 17.69
C THR A 66 4.96 -9.78 16.21
N HIS A 67 5.94 -10.58 15.79
CA HIS A 67 5.99 -11.19 14.48
C HIS A 67 4.78 -12.12 14.40
N VAL A 68 3.74 -11.75 13.63
CA VAL A 68 2.68 -12.69 13.25
C VAL A 68 3.32 -13.64 12.24
N ALA A 69 3.35 -14.92 12.58
CA ALA A 69 3.91 -16.01 11.80
C ALA A 69 2.86 -16.62 10.86
#